data_AF-A0A1T5MKY6-F1
#
_entry.id   AF-A0A1T5MKY6-F1
#
_cell.length_a   1.000
_cell.length_b   1.000
_cell.length_c   1.000
_cell.angle_alpha   90.00
_cell.angle_beta   90.00
_cell.angle_gamma   90.00
#
_symmetry.space_group_name_H-M   'P 1'
#
loop_
_entity.id
_entity.type
_entity.pdbx_description
1 polymer ?
#
loop_
_entity_poly.entity_id
_entity_poly.type
_entity_poly.pdbx_seq_one_letter_code
_entity_poly.pdbx_strand_id
1 'polypeptide(L)'
;MKNRFSCGLILALLVLAIVVLVVGSVLFLNVLNRTWQIIVSIILIIASLVYLIRDKQKQGKDKSEFLQIGKLLFQDYLDEFESYFNLYLHEKEEFIRRYSVMLLKNNEDAKLKDISPLEVIYAFADNKGIVHITDWRGEENENEIQDFIDTRVLNKPSWTNVDTLRRGVDGEKQRDDKFTIDLLKAVDKDLLELNRKLIFFNLGWDAYVYTAVDLVAFQAILNKFSGHFHGTEKL
;
A
#
# COMPACT_ATOMS: atom_id res chain seq x y z
N MET A 1 15.94 -13.99 5.29
CA MET A 1 16.03 -13.73 6.75
C MET A 1 17.28 -12.89 7.04
N LYS A 2 17.16 -11.56 7.14
CA LYS A 2 18.23 -10.66 7.60
C LYS A 2 17.63 -9.43 8.29
N ASN A 3 18.02 -9.24 9.55
CA ASN A 3 18.11 -7.98 10.31
C ASN A 3 16.88 -7.06 10.45
N ARG A 4 15.81 -7.49 11.13
CA ARG A 4 14.86 -6.55 11.77
C ARG A 4 14.91 -6.51 13.31
N PHE A 5 15.63 -7.44 13.95
CA PHE A 5 15.89 -7.38 15.40
C PHE A 5 17.06 -6.46 15.79
N SER A 6 17.79 -5.89 14.83
CA SER A 6 18.95 -5.05 15.15
C SER A 6 18.57 -3.62 15.53
N CYS A 7 17.56 -2.99 14.93
CA CYS A 7 17.36 -1.55 15.10
C CYS A 7 16.83 -1.17 16.50
N GLY A 8 15.85 -1.91 17.02
CA GLY A 8 15.32 -1.68 18.37
C GLY A 8 16.30 -2.06 19.49
N LEU A 9 17.06 -3.15 19.30
CA LEU A 9 18.09 -3.58 20.24
C LEU A 9 19.28 -2.60 20.23
N ILE A 10 19.69 -2.11 19.07
CA ILE A 10 20.73 -1.09 18.93
C ILE A 10 20.27 0.21 19.61
N LEU A 11 19.01 0.62 19.43
CA LEU A 11 18.47 1.82 20.08
C LEU A 11 18.42 1.68 21.61
N ALA A 12 17.98 0.53 22.12
CA ALA A 12 17.98 0.24 23.55
C ALA A 12 19.38 0.20 24.14
N LEU A 13 20.35 -0.40 23.43
CA LEU A 13 21.76 -0.42 23.82
C LEU A 13 22.41 0.96 23.76
N LEU A 14 22.04 1.81 22.80
CA LEU A 14 22.49 3.20 22.71
C LEU A 14 21.94 4.03 23.88
N VAL A 15 20.66 3.89 24.19
CA VAL A 15 20.04 4.56 25.34
C VAL A 15 20.70 4.09 26.64
N LEU A 16 20.93 2.78 26.81
CA LEU A 16 21.59 2.23 27.98
C LEU A 16 23.05 2.72 28.09
N ALA A 17 23.80 2.76 26.99
CA ALA A 17 25.17 3.26 26.96
C ALA A 17 25.25 4.76 27.29
N ILE A 18 24.28 5.56 26.78
CA ILE A 18 24.15 6.98 27.13
C ILE A 18 23.82 7.14 28.61
N VAL A 19 22.89 6.35 29.16
CA VAL A 19 22.56 6.40 30.59
C VAL A 19 23.77 6.02 31.45
N VAL A 20 24.53 4.99 31.08
CA VAL A 20 25.74 4.58 31.81
C VAL A 20 26.85 5.63 31.71
N LEU A 21 27.05 6.26 30.55
CA LEU A 21 28.00 7.37 30.37
C LEU A 21 27.59 8.62 31.16
N VAL A 22 26.30 8.93 31.22
CA VAL A 22 25.74 10.04 32.00
C VAL A 22 25.89 9.77 33.50
N VAL A 23 25.54 8.58 33.98
CA VAL A 23 25.67 8.22 35.41
C VAL A 23 27.15 8.13 35.82
N GLY A 24 28.01 7.59 34.95
CA GLY A 24 29.46 7.53 35.17
C GLY A 24 30.12 8.91 35.21
N SER A 25 29.68 9.84 34.36
CA SER A 25 30.17 11.23 34.38
C SER A 25 29.60 12.06 35.53
N VAL A 26 28.40 11.74 36.03
CA VAL A 26 27.82 12.32 37.26
C VAL A 26 28.64 11.98 38.50
N LEU A 27 29.21 10.77 38.58
CA LEU A 27 30.09 10.38 39.70
C LEU A 27 31.48 11.02 39.62
N PHE A 28 31.97 11.33 38.42
CA PHE A 28 33.32 11.88 38.21
C PHE A 28 33.39 13.42 38.31
N LEU A 29 32.26 14.13 38.19
CA LEU A 29 32.18 15.60 38.18
C LEU A 29 31.25 16.17 39.27
N ASN A 30 31.29 15.60 40.47
CA ASN A 30 30.86 16.31 41.69
C ASN A 30 31.87 17.47 41.88
N VAL A 31 31.60 18.74 41.59
CA VAL A 31 30.69 19.59 42.36
C VAL A 31 30.28 20.85 41.54
N LEU A 32 30.73 21.03 40.30
CA LEU A 32 30.57 22.32 39.58
C LEU A 32 29.56 22.35 38.42
N ASN A 33 28.86 21.25 38.11
CA ASN A 33 28.09 21.19 36.85
C ASN A 33 26.65 20.66 36.94
N ARG A 34 25.99 20.77 38.10
CA ARG A 34 24.58 20.37 38.27
C ARG A 34 23.64 21.14 37.34
N THR A 35 23.89 22.42 37.10
CA THR A 35 23.07 23.27 36.22
C THR A 35 23.16 22.82 34.75
N TRP A 36 24.36 22.50 34.26
CA TRP A 36 24.54 21.98 32.90
C TRP A 36 23.91 20.60 32.69
N GLN A 37 23.99 19.71 33.67
CA GLN A 37 23.32 18.40 33.60
C GLN A 37 21.78 18.55 33.51
N ILE A 38 21.22 19.50 34.25
CA ILE A 38 19.79 19.82 34.18
C ILE A 38 19.44 20.38 32.80
N ILE A 39 20.24 21.32 32.26
CA ILE A 39 20.01 21.90 30.93
C ILE A 39 20.04 20.84 29.83
N VAL A 40 21.04 19.95 29.82
CA VAL A 40 21.15 18.87 28.82
C VAL A 40 19.97 17.90 28.92
N SER A 41 19.53 17.55 30.13
CA SER A 41 18.39 16.66 30.34
C SER A 41 17.09 17.28 29.81
N ILE A 42 16.88 18.57 30.04
CA ILE A 42 15.71 19.31 29.51
C ILE A 42 15.72 19.32 27.98
N ILE A 43 16.88 19.57 27.35
CA ILE A 43 17.01 19.58 25.88
C ILE A 43 16.66 18.20 25.30
N LEU A 44 17.14 17.11 25.89
CA LEU A 44 16.85 15.76 25.43
C LEU A 44 15.37 15.39 25.57
N ILE A 45 14.71 15.81 26.65
CA ILE A 45 13.26 15.61 26.85
C ILE A 45 12.48 16.37 25.77
N ILE A 46 12.82 17.65 25.53
CA ILE A 46 12.16 18.47 24.51
C ILE A 46 12.38 17.86 23.11
N ALA A 47 13.60 17.45 22.76
CA ALA A 47 13.89 16.82 21.49
C ALA A 47 13.09 15.51 21.28
N SER A 48 12.98 14.70 22.34
CA SER A 48 12.17 13.47 22.33
C SER A 48 10.68 13.77 22.15
N LEU A 49 10.15 14.79 22.83
CA LEU A 49 8.77 15.22 22.69
C LEU A 49 8.46 15.76 21.29
N VAL A 50 9.34 16.61 20.75
CA VAL A 50 9.22 17.16 19.40
C VAL A 50 9.27 16.03 18.36
N TYR A 51 10.16 15.06 18.54
CA TYR A 51 10.22 13.88 17.69
C TYR A 51 8.92 13.08 17.74
N LEU A 52 8.38 12.78 18.93
CA LEU A 52 7.13 12.06 19.11
C LEU A 52 5.92 12.79 18.51
N ILE A 53 5.85 14.11 18.67
CA ILE A 53 4.78 14.93 18.07
C ILE A 53 4.88 14.90 16.55
N ARG A 54 6.09 15.04 15.99
CA ARG A 54 6.32 15.03 14.55
C ARG A 54 6.02 13.66 13.94
N ASP A 55 6.37 12.58 14.64
CA ASP A 55 6.07 11.22 14.22
C ASP A 55 4.55 10.94 14.22
N LYS A 56 3.84 11.37 15.28
CA LYS A 56 2.37 11.29 15.33
C LYS A 56 1.69 12.11 14.23
N GLN A 57 2.17 13.32 13.95
CA GLN A 57 1.64 14.16 12.86
C GLN A 57 1.88 13.50 11.50
N LYS A 58 3.05 12.89 11.29
CA LYS A 58 3.37 12.18 10.05
C LYS A 58 2.47 10.95 9.86
N GLN A 59 2.27 10.14 10.90
CA GLN A 59 1.33 9.01 10.88
C GLN A 59 -0.12 9.46 10.64
N GLY A 60 -0.57 10.57 11.24
CA GLY A 60 -1.91 11.10 11.03
C GLY A 60 -2.16 11.58 9.60
N LYS A 61 -1.14 12.20 8.98
CA LYS A 61 -1.18 12.64 7.58
C LYS A 61 -1.28 11.45 6.62
N ASP A 62 -0.43 10.45 6.80
CA ASP A 62 -0.35 9.22 5.99
C ASP A 62 -1.69 8.45 6.02
N LYS A 63 -2.32 8.37 7.20
CA LYS A 63 -3.63 7.70 7.36
C LYS A 63 -4.79 8.43 6.68
N SER A 64 -4.77 9.77 6.65
CA SER A 64 -5.78 10.57 5.93
C SER A 64 -5.65 10.48 4.40
N GLU A 65 -4.46 10.15 3.93
CA GLU A 65 -4.13 10.01 2.51
C GLU A 65 -4.76 8.73 1.93
N PHE A 66 -4.68 7.60 2.64
CA PHE A 66 -5.33 6.34 2.24
C PHE A 66 -6.87 6.40 2.26
N LEU A 67 -7.46 7.19 3.16
CA LEU A 67 -8.91 7.41 3.13
C LEU A 67 -9.33 8.12 1.83
N GLN A 68 -8.55 9.11 1.37
CA GLN A 68 -8.81 9.81 0.09
C GLN A 68 -8.72 8.86 -1.12
N ILE A 69 -7.79 7.90 -1.10
CA ILE A 69 -7.69 6.88 -2.15
C ILE A 69 -9.01 6.11 -2.27
N GLY A 70 -9.57 5.63 -1.14
CA GLY A 70 -10.82 4.90 -1.18
C GLY A 70 -12.01 5.76 -1.64
N LYS A 71 -12.02 7.07 -1.40
CA LYS A 71 -13.04 7.96 -1.97
C LYS A 71 -13.01 8.01 -3.50
N LEU A 72 -11.82 7.84 -4.09
CA LEU A 72 -11.63 7.83 -5.53
C LEU A 72 -11.91 6.45 -6.14
N LEU A 73 -11.56 5.36 -5.44
CA LEU A 73 -11.71 4.00 -5.93
C LEU A 73 -13.08 3.37 -5.65
N PHE A 74 -13.75 3.77 -4.58
CA PHE A 74 -14.92 3.07 -4.03
C PHE A 74 -16.14 3.97 -3.88
N GLN A 75 -16.45 4.79 -4.89
CA GLN A 75 -17.57 5.74 -4.83
C GLN A 75 -18.91 5.07 -4.45
N ASP A 76 -19.17 3.88 -5.00
CA ASP A 76 -20.40 3.10 -4.71
C ASP A 76 -20.42 2.48 -3.30
N TYR A 77 -19.26 2.41 -2.63
CA TYR A 77 -19.10 1.78 -1.32
C TYR A 77 -18.48 2.75 -0.30
N LEU A 78 -18.65 4.06 -0.50
CA LEU A 78 -17.94 5.08 0.25
C LEU A 78 -18.13 4.94 1.76
N ASP A 79 -19.38 4.93 2.22
CA ASP A 79 -19.70 4.87 3.65
C ASP A 79 -19.19 3.56 4.30
N GLU A 80 -19.29 2.45 3.57
CA GLU A 80 -18.81 1.15 4.04
C GLU A 80 -17.28 1.14 4.14
N PHE A 81 -16.60 1.68 3.12
CA PHE A 81 -15.15 1.81 3.13
C PHE A 81 -14.68 2.74 4.24
N GLU A 82 -15.30 3.90 4.43
CA GLU A 82 -14.93 4.84 5.48
C GLU A 82 -15.09 4.19 6.87
N SER A 83 -16.20 3.49 7.12
CA SER A 83 -16.42 2.76 8.36
C SER A 83 -15.36 1.67 8.58
N TYR A 84 -15.11 0.86 7.55
CA TYR A 84 -14.10 -0.21 7.55
C TYR A 84 -12.69 0.33 7.83
N PHE A 85 -12.29 1.38 7.12
CA PHE A 85 -10.96 1.95 7.23
C PHE A 85 -10.77 2.71 8.54
N ASN A 86 -11.77 3.45 9.02
CA ASN A 86 -11.71 4.10 10.32
C ASN A 86 -11.54 3.09 11.46
N LEU A 87 -12.20 1.93 11.38
CA LEU A 87 -12.00 0.86 12.35
C LEU A 87 -10.55 0.34 12.33
N TYR A 88 -9.94 0.18 11.15
CA TYR A 88 -8.51 -0.14 11.03
C TYR A 88 -7.61 0.94 11.68
N LEU A 89 -7.94 2.22 11.48
CA LEU A 89 -7.12 3.33 11.96
C LEU A 89 -7.14 3.50 13.48
N HIS A 90 -8.29 3.24 14.11
CA HIS A 90 -8.57 3.60 15.51
C HIS A 90 -8.74 2.39 16.44
N GLU A 91 -9.17 1.24 15.93
CA GLU A 91 -9.56 0.06 16.71
C GLU A 91 -9.01 -1.23 16.09
N LYS A 92 -7.69 -1.32 15.94
CA LYS A 92 -7.02 -2.40 15.19
C LYS A 92 -7.37 -3.81 15.66
N GLU A 93 -7.52 -4.04 16.97
CA GLU A 93 -7.90 -5.36 17.51
C GLU A 93 -9.32 -5.75 17.09
N GLU A 94 -10.27 -4.81 17.19
CA GLU A 94 -11.65 -5.02 16.75
C GLU A 94 -11.72 -5.19 15.23
N PHE A 95 -10.94 -4.41 14.49
CA PHE A 95 -10.80 -4.54 13.04
C PHE A 95 -10.36 -5.94 12.63
N ILE A 96 -9.27 -6.46 13.23
CA ILE A 96 -8.78 -7.81 12.96
C ILE A 96 -9.84 -8.85 13.35
N ARG A 97 -10.48 -8.70 14.52
CA ARG A 97 -11.52 -9.63 14.97
C ARG A 97 -12.69 -9.70 13.99
N ARG A 98 -13.12 -8.56 13.45
CA ARG A 98 -14.29 -8.45 12.58
C ARG A 98 -14.01 -8.87 11.14
N TYR A 99 -12.80 -8.61 10.64
CA TYR A 99 -12.46 -8.78 9.22
C TYR A 99 -11.38 -9.83 8.95
N SER A 100 -10.92 -10.57 9.96
CA SER A 100 -9.84 -11.58 9.81
C SER A 100 -10.05 -12.51 8.63
N VAL A 101 -11.24 -13.10 8.45
CA VAL A 101 -11.53 -14.01 7.33
C VAL A 101 -11.28 -13.35 5.97
N MET A 102 -11.66 -12.09 5.82
CA MET A 102 -11.44 -11.31 4.60
C MET A 102 -9.96 -11.00 4.39
N LEU A 103 -9.25 -10.62 5.46
CA LEU A 103 -7.84 -10.28 5.42
C LEU A 103 -6.95 -11.50 5.16
N LEU A 104 -7.35 -12.67 5.69
CA LEU A 104 -6.63 -13.94 5.60
C LEU A 104 -6.68 -14.60 4.23
N LYS A 105 -7.67 -14.25 3.39
CA LYS A 105 -7.65 -14.67 1.97
C LYS A 105 -6.35 -14.25 1.28
N ASN A 106 -5.77 -13.16 1.74
CA ASN A 106 -4.66 -12.47 1.10
C ASN A 106 -3.42 -12.37 2.00
N ASN A 107 -3.48 -12.90 3.24
CA ASN A 107 -2.42 -12.77 4.24
C ASN A 107 -2.34 -14.01 5.13
N GLU A 108 -1.15 -14.30 5.64
CA GLU A 108 -0.97 -15.27 6.72
C GLU A 108 -1.42 -14.67 8.06
N ASP A 109 -1.92 -15.49 8.99
CA ASP A 109 -2.33 -15.07 10.35
C ASP A 109 -1.28 -14.21 11.06
N ALA A 110 0.01 -14.57 10.91
CA ALA A 110 1.12 -13.85 11.51
C ALA A 110 1.28 -12.42 10.98
N LYS A 111 0.80 -12.13 9.76
CA LYS A 111 0.94 -10.84 9.09
C LYS A 111 -0.20 -9.86 9.39
N LEU A 112 -1.34 -10.33 9.94
CA LEU A 112 -2.49 -9.45 10.24
C LEU A 112 -2.15 -8.31 11.20
N LYS A 113 -1.18 -8.54 12.11
CA LYS A 113 -0.71 -7.50 13.03
C LYS A 113 0.10 -6.41 12.37
N ASP A 114 0.68 -6.65 11.20
CA ASP A 114 1.55 -5.71 10.48
C ASP A 114 0.98 -5.33 9.11
N ILE A 115 -0.30 -5.59 8.86
CA ILE A 115 -0.96 -5.29 7.59
C ILE A 115 -0.87 -3.81 7.25
N SER A 116 -0.37 -3.52 6.04
CA SER A 116 -0.19 -2.17 5.55
C SER A 116 -1.52 -1.53 5.15
N PRO A 117 -1.62 -0.19 5.14
CA PRO A 117 -2.83 0.50 4.66
C PRO A 117 -3.22 0.13 3.23
N LEU A 118 -2.22 -0.10 2.35
CA LEU A 118 -2.47 -0.49 0.96
C LEU A 118 -3.06 -1.92 0.86
N GLU A 119 -2.56 -2.86 1.68
CA GLU A 119 -3.14 -4.22 1.78
C GLU A 119 -4.56 -4.18 2.36
N VAL A 120 -4.86 -3.27 3.28
CA VAL A 120 -6.21 -3.07 3.82
C VAL A 120 -7.17 -2.56 2.74
N ILE A 121 -6.73 -1.61 1.90
CA ILE A 121 -7.50 -1.12 0.75
C ILE A 121 -7.70 -2.25 -0.26
N TYR A 122 -6.64 -2.99 -0.59
CA TYR A 122 -6.71 -4.13 -1.50
C TYR A 122 -7.71 -5.18 -0.99
N ALA A 123 -7.64 -5.59 0.27
CA ALA A 123 -8.55 -6.60 0.81
C ALA A 123 -10.02 -6.16 0.76
N PHE A 124 -10.28 -4.87 0.97
CA PHE A 124 -11.62 -4.31 0.78
C PHE A 124 -12.05 -4.38 -0.69
N ALA A 125 -11.17 -3.95 -1.60
CA ALA A 125 -11.43 -3.96 -3.03
C ALA A 125 -11.70 -5.37 -3.56
N ASP A 126 -10.88 -6.34 -3.16
CA ASP A 126 -10.96 -7.75 -3.53
C ASP A 126 -12.29 -8.36 -3.04
N ASN A 127 -12.64 -8.13 -1.78
CA ASN A 127 -13.92 -8.59 -1.22
C ASN A 127 -15.14 -8.01 -1.93
N LYS A 128 -15.01 -6.84 -2.56
CA LYS A 128 -16.06 -6.18 -3.35
C LYS A 128 -16.00 -6.51 -4.85
N GLY A 129 -15.05 -7.34 -5.29
CA GLY A 129 -14.82 -7.65 -6.71
C GLY A 129 -14.41 -6.42 -7.53
N ILE A 130 -13.75 -5.45 -6.89
CA ILE A 130 -13.35 -4.18 -7.51
C ILE A 130 -12.01 -4.29 -8.20
N VAL A 131 -11.13 -5.16 -7.71
CA VAL A 131 -9.80 -5.43 -8.27
C VAL A 131 -9.75 -6.85 -8.83
N HIS A 132 -8.81 -7.06 -9.75
CA HIS A 132 -8.45 -8.36 -10.26
C HIS A 132 -6.95 -8.57 -10.09
N ILE A 133 -6.56 -9.83 -9.93
CA ILE A 133 -5.18 -10.27 -9.78
C ILE A 133 -4.83 -11.18 -10.95
N THR A 134 -3.71 -10.89 -11.59
CA THR A 134 -3.16 -11.71 -12.67
C THR A 134 -1.74 -12.12 -12.28
N ASP A 135 -1.44 -13.42 -12.30
CA ASP A 135 -0.08 -13.93 -12.09
C ASP A 135 0.88 -13.30 -13.12
N TRP A 136 2.08 -12.92 -12.68
CA TRP A 136 3.12 -12.35 -13.55
C TRP A 136 3.50 -13.27 -14.71
N ARG A 137 3.33 -14.59 -14.57
CA ARG A 137 3.59 -15.58 -15.62
C ARG A 137 2.48 -15.72 -16.64
N GLY A 138 1.27 -15.23 -16.36
CA GLY A 138 0.16 -15.27 -17.31
C GLY A 138 -0.38 -16.66 -17.65
N GLU A 139 -0.17 -17.67 -16.78
CA GLU A 139 -0.51 -19.07 -17.06
C GLU A 139 -2.03 -19.32 -17.31
N GLU A 140 -2.91 -18.39 -16.93
CA GLU A 140 -4.38 -18.55 -16.93
C GLU A 140 -5.17 -17.45 -17.69
N ASN A 141 -4.56 -16.78 -18.68
CA ASN A 141 -5.16 -15.54 -19.24
C ASN A 141 -6.10 -15.70 -20.46
N GLU A 142 -6.99 -16.70 -20.43
CA GLU A 142 -8.02 -16.97 -21.46
C GLU A 142 -9.19 -15.95 -21.39
N ASN A 143 -8.87 -14.66 -21.57
CA ASN A 143 -9.77 -13.51 -21.53
C ASN A 143 -10.23 -13.05 -20.13
N GLU A 144 -9.69 -13.62 -19.05
CA GLU A 144 -10.06 -13.24 -17.67
C GLU A 144 -9.98 -11.73 -17.40
N ILE A 145 -8.95 -11.05 -17.91
CA ILE A 145 -8.81 -9.59 -17.80
C ILE A 145 -9.98 -8.85 -18.47
N GLN A 146 -10.35 -9.28 -19.67
CA GLN A 146 -11.41 -8.65 -20.47
C GLN A 146 -12.76 -8.89 -19.81
N ASP A 147 -13.03 -10.12 -19.38
CA ASP A 147 -14.25 -10.50 -18.68
C ASP A 147 -14.41 -9.72 -17.38
N PHE A 148 -13.33 -9.62 -16.59
CA PHE A 148 -13.33 -8.78 -15.40
C PHE A 148 -13.70 -7.34 -15.74
N ILE A 149 -13.03 -6.71 -16.72
CA ILE A 149 -13.30 -5.31 -17.07
C ILE A 149 -14.73 -5.12 -17.58
N ASP A 150 -15.22 -6.02 -18.42
CA ASP A 150 -16.58 -6.01 -18.96
C ASP A 150 -17.65 -6.02 -17.85
N THR A 151 -17.39 -6.64 -16.70
CA THR A 151 -18.31 -6.60 -15.55
C THR A 151 -18.25 -5.28 -14.77
N ARG A 152 -17.23 -4.44 -14.99
CA ARG A 152 -16.96 -3.23 -14.21
C ARG A 152 -17.27 -1.95 -14.97
N VAL A 153 -17.27 -1.98 -16.30
CA VAL A 153 -17.58 -0.82 -17.13
C VAL A 153 -18.99 -0.91 -17.70
N LEU A 154 -19.71 0.22 -17.74
CA LEU A 154 -21.06 0.28 -18.31
C LEU A 154 -21.07 0.04 -19.83
N ASN A 155 -20.03 0.53 -20.52
CA ASN A 155 -19.85 0.36 -21.95
C ASN A 155 -18.63 -0.54 -22.17
N LYS A 156 -18.82 -1.63 -22.91
CA LYS A 156 -17.72 -2.57 -23.21
C LYS A 156 -16.70 -1.93 -24.16
N PRO A 157 -15.39 -2.10 -23.92
CA PRO A 157 -14.37 -1.67 -24.88
C PRO A 157 -14.50 -2.45 -26.19
N SER A 158 -13.97 -1.88 -27.28
CA SER A 158 -13.96 -2.56 -28.59
C SER A 158 -13.02 -3.76 -28.62
N TRP A 159 -12.07 -3.83 -27.68
CA TRP A 159 -11.02 -4.83 -27.58
C TRP A 159 -10.12 -4.94 -28.83
N THR A 160 -10.09 -3.89 -29.65
CA THR A 160 -9.37 -3.88 -30.93
C THR A 160 -7.87 -4.14 -30.77
N ASN A 161 -7.23 -3.52 -29.77
CA ASN A 161 -5.80 -3.70 -29.51
C ASN A 161 -5.53 -5.09 -28.94
N VAL A 162 -6.37 -5.57 -28.02
CA VAL A 162 -6.25 -6.92 -27.44
C VAL A 162 -6.40 -8.01 -28.51
N ASP A 163 -7.43 -7.93 -29.35
CA ASP A 163 -7.69 -8.90 -30.42
C ASP A 163 -6.57 -8.92 -31.47
N THR A 164 -5.96 -7.77 -31.71
CA THR A 164 -4.79 -7.67 -32.61
C THR A 164 -3.57 -8.33 -31.99
N LEU A 165 -3.32 -8.12 -30.70
CA LEU A 165 -2.21 -8.75 -29.98
C LEU A 165 -2.37 -10.28 -29.95
N ARG A 166 -3.55 -10.78 -29.56
CA ARG A 166 -3.82 -12.23 -29.44
C ARG A 166 -3.72 -12.96 -30.78
N ARG A 167 -4.15 -12.36 -31.89
CA ARG A 167 -4.01 -12.95 -33.23
C ARG A 167 -2.56 -13.05 -33.71
N GLY A 168 -1.67 -12.22 -33.17
CA GLY A 168 -0.25 -12.19 -33.54
C GLY A 168 0.62 -13.22 -32.82
N VAL A 169 0.07 -13.98 -31.85
CA VAL A 169 0.83 -14.85 -30.96
C VAL A 169 0.14 -16.19 -30.79
N ASP A 170 0.88 -17.28 -31.04
CA ASP A 170 0.40 -18.65 -30.79
C ASP A 170 -0.05 -18.83 -29.33
N GLY A 171 -1.14 -19.56 -29.09
CA GLY A 171 -1.74 -19.70 -27.75
C GLY A 171 -0.76 -20.15 -26.65
N GLU A 172 0.20 -21.04 -26.97
CA GLU A 172 1.24 -21.47 -26.03
C GLU A 172 2.16 -20.34 -25.56
N LYS A 173 2.42 -19.35 -26.43
CA LYS A 173 3.26 -18.18 -26.13
C LYS A 173 2.48 -17.06 -25.43
N GLN A 174 1.16 -17.21 -25.26
CA GLN A 174 0.36 -16.27 -24.48
C GLN A 174 0.55 -16.46 -22.97
N ARG A 175 1.22 -17.54 -22.55
CA ARG A 175 1.61 -17.83 -21.16
C ARG A 175 3.02 -17.32 -20.82
N ASP A 176 3.45 -16.28 -21.52
CA ASP A 176 4.75 -15.64 -21.33
C ASP A 176 4.58 -14.33 -20.53
N ASP A 177 5.57 -13.98 -19.72
CA ASP A 177 5.54 -12.78 -18.87
C ASP A 177 5.39 -11.52 -19.71
N LYS A 178 6.14 -11.46 -20.81
CA LYS A 178 6.13 -10.38 -21.78
C LYS A 178 4.76 -10.24 -22.43
N PHE A 179 4.10 -11.35 -22.74
CA PHE A 179 2.76 -11.31 -23.34
C PHE A 179 1.76 -10.71 -22.36
N THR A 180 1.83 -11.06 -21.07
CA THR A 180 0.94 -10.50 -20.03
C THR A 180 1.08 -8.99 -19.92
N ILE A 181 2.32 -8.48 -19.93
CA ILE A 181 2.59 -7.03 -19.90
C ILE A 181 2.04 -6.36 -21.17
N ASP A 182 2.28 -6.93 -22.34
CA ASP A 182 1.78 -6.41 -23.62
C ASP A 182 0.24 -6.44 -23.67
N LEU A 183 -0.38 -7.46 -23.09
CA LEU A 183 -1.83 -7.59 -22.96
C LEU A 183 -2.41 -6.51 -22.07
N LEU A 184 -1.85 -6.27 -20.89
CA LEU A 184 -2.28 -5.19 -20.00
C LEU A 184 -2.13 -3.81 -20.67
N LYS A 185 -1.06 -3.60 -21.43
CA LYS A 185 -0.85 -2.39 -22.24
C LYS A 185 -1.86 -2.25 -23.37
N ALA A 186 -2.26 -3.35 -24.01
CA ALA A 186 -3.29 -3.35 -25.04
C ALA A 186 -4.68 -3.06 -24.45
N VAL A 187 -5.03 -3.68 -23.32
CA VAL A 187 -6.24 -3.42 -22.56
C VAL A 187 -6.35 -1.94 -22.18
N ASP A 188 -5.27 -1.36 -21.65
CA ASP A 188 -5.25 0.06 -21.27
C ASP A 188 -5.47 0.99 -22.46
N LYS A 189 -4.99 0.64 -23.66
CA LYS A 189 -5.29 1.40 -24.90
C LYS A 189 -6.77 1.32 -25.28
N ASP A 190 -7.38 0.14 -25.20
CA ASP A 190 -8.81 -0.01 -25.50
C ASP A 190 -9.68 0.72 -24.47
N LEU A 191 -9.26 0.80 -23.20
CA LEU A 191 -9.96 1.56 -22.16
C LEU A 191 -9.91 3.08 -22.37
N LEU A 192 -8.87 3.60 -23.01
CA LEU A 192 -8.76 5.04 -23.30
C LEU A 192 -9.90 5.52 -24.20
N GLU A 193 -10.45 4.66 -25.06
CA GLU A 193 -11.64 4.97 -25.88
C GLU A 193 -12.87 5.32 -25.02
N LEU A 194 -12.88 4.86 -23.76
CA LEU A 194 -13.94 5.07 -22.78
C LEU A 194 -13.56 6.09 -21.69
N ASN A 195 -12.49 6.86 -21.88
CA ASN A 195 -11.91 7.77 -20.87
C ASN A 195 -11.55 7.05 -19.56
N ARG A 196 -11.04 5.81 -19.67
CA ARG A 196 -10.61 4.99 -18.54
C ARG A 196 -9.18 4.50 -18.72
N LYS A 197 -8.56 4.07 -17.62
CA LYS A 197 -7.24 3.44 -17.58
C LYS A 197 -7.18 2.36 -16.51
N LEU A 198 -6.26 1.42 -16.69
CA LEU A 198 -5.85 0.52 -15.63
C LEU A 198 -4.97 1.23 -14.63
N ILE A 199 -5.28 1.07 -13.34
CA ILE A 199 -4.42 1.47 -12.23
C ILE A 199 -4.01 0.24 -11.43
N PHE A 200 -2.72 0.14 -11.15
CA PHE A 200 -2.09 -1.00 -10.50
C PHE A 200 -1.72 -0.66 -9.06
N PHE A 201 -1.92 -1.60 -8.16
CA PHE A 201 -1.52 -1.52 -6.77
C PHE A 201 -0.08 -1.99 -6.62
N ASN A 202 0.78 -1.15 -6.03
CA ASN A 202 2.17 -1.49 -5.77
C ASN A 202 2.30 -2.27 -4.45
N LEU A 203 1.87 -3.54 -4.47
CA LEU A 203 1.89 -4.44 -3.30
C LEU A 203 3.23 -5.17 -3.11
N GLY A 204 4.11 -5.14 -4.13
CA GLY A 204 5.39 -5.88 -4.10
C GLY A 204 5.20 -7.40 -4.15
N TRP A 205 4.09 -7.86 -4.72
CA TRP A 205 3.80 -9.27 -4.93
C TRP A 205 4.26 -9.72 -6.30
N ASP A 206 4.43 -11.03 -6.47
CA ASP A 206 4.67 -11.66 -7.77
C ASP A 206 3.35 -11.78 -8.55
N ALA A 207 2.60 -10.68 -8.68
CA ALA A 207 1.33 -10.61 -9.40
C ALA A 207 0.96 -9.16 -9.71
N TYR A 208 0.19 -8.96 -10.77
CA TYR A 208 -0.40 -7.67 -11.11
C TYR A 208 -1.79 -7.54 -10.49
N VAL A 209 -1.94 -6.59 -9.57
CA VAL A 209 -3.23 -6.26 -8.95
C VAL A 209 -3.73 -4.93 -9.49
N TYR A 210 -4.90 -4.91 -10.11
CA TYR A 210 -5.36 -3.72 -10.82
C TYR A 210 -6.88 -3.58 -10.88
N THR A 211 -7.32 -2.39 -11.28
CA THR A 211 -8.72 -2.09 -11.61
C THR A 211 -8.79 -1.01 -12.70
N ALA A 212 -9.95 -0.90 -13.35
CA ALA A 212 -10.21 0.15 -14.34
C ALA A 212 -10.89 1.35 -13.68
N VAL A 213 -10.28 2.52 -13.78
CA VAL A 213 -10.80 3.79 -13.24
C VAL A 213 -10.97 4.82 -14.36
N ASP A 214 -11.81 5.83 -14.14
CA ASP A 214 -11.85 6.97 -15.05
C ASP A 214 -10.54 7.77 -15.02
N LEU A 215 -10.28 8.53 -16.08
CA LEU A 215 -9.05 9.31 -16.22
C LEU A 215 -8.85 10.36 -15.11
N VAL A 216 -9.93 10.91 -14.54
CA VAL A 216 -9.85 11.92 -13.47
C VAL A 216 -9.36 11.27 -12.19
N ALA A 217 -9.94 10.14 -11.81
CA ALA A 217 -9.51 9.32 -10.68
C ALA A 217 -8.08 8.81 -10.87
N PHE A 218 -7.74 8.32 -12.07
CA PHE A 218 -6.38 7.88 -12.41
C PHE A 218 -5.34 8.99 -12.13
N GLN A 219 -5.56 10.18 -12.68
CA GLN A 219 -4.66 11.33 -12.49
C GLN A 219 -4.62 11.79 -11.03
N ALA A 220 -5.77 11.87 -10.37
CA ALA A 220 -5.85 12.27 -8.97
C ALA A 220 -5.07 11.31 -8.06
N ILE A 221 -5.17 9.99 -8.31
CA ILE A 221 -4.46 8.98 -7.54
C ILE A 221 -2.96 9.06 -7.83
N LEU A 222 -2.53 9.08 -9.09
CA LEU A 222 -1.10 9.11 -9.41
C LEU A 222 -0.41 10.39 -8.95
N ASN A 223 -1.07 11.55 -9.01
CA ASN A 223 -0.47 12.81 -8.58
C ASN A 223 -0.19 12.86 -7.07
N LYS A 224 -0.99 12.17 -6.26
CA LYS A 224 -0.87 12.18 -4.79
C LYS A 224 -0.24 10.92 -4.22
N PHE A 225 -0.38 9.78 -4.90
CA PHE A 225 -0.10 8.45 -4.36
C PHE A 225 0.75 7.58 -5.30
N SER A 226 1.59 8.19 -6.15
CA SER A 226 2.47 7.49 -7.10
C SER A 226 3.45 6.48 -6.50
N GLY A 227 3.63 6.46 -5.17
CA GLY A 227 4.40 5.43 -4.47
C GLY A 227 3.63 4.12 -4.24
N HIS A 228 2.30 4.21 -4.21
CA HIS A 228 1.39 3.09 -3.94
C HIS A 228 0.67 2.59 -5.19
N PHE A 229 0.63 3.42 -6.24
CA PHE A 229 -0.04 3.12 -7.49
C PHE A 229 0.81 3.49 -8.71
N HIS A 230 0.57 2.81 -9.81
CA HIS A 230 1.14 3.15 -11.11
C HIS A 230 0.18 2.76 -12.25
N GLY A 231 0.39 3.29 -13.46
CA GLY A 231 -0.25 2.80 -14.66
C GLY A 231 0.59 1.74 -15.38
N THR A 232 0.13 1.36 -16.56
CA THR A 232 0.81 0.40 -17.44
C THR A 232 2.20 0.87 -17.91
N GLU A 233 2.49 2.17 -17.83
CA GLU A 233 3.78 2.75 -18.22
C GLU A 233 4.95 2.34 -17.31
N LYS A 234 4.67 1.76 -16.13
CA LYS A 234 5.69 1.26 -15.19
C LYS A 234 5.72 -0.28 -15.06
N LEU A 235 5.00 -0.99 -15.93
CA LEU A 235 5.07 -2.45 -16.07
C LEU A 235 6.25 -2.87 -16.96
#